data_AF-A0A6G0WV47-F1
#
_entry.id   AF-A0A6G0WV47-F1
#
_cell.length_a   1.000
_cell.length_b   1.000
_cell.length_c   1.000
_cell.angle_alpha   90.00
_cell.angle_beta   90.00
_cell.angle_gamma   90.00
#
_symmetry.space_group_name_H-M   'P 1'
#
loop_
_entity.id
_entity.type
_entity.pdbx_description
1 polymer ?
#
loop_
_entity_poly.entity_id
_entity_poly.type
_entity_poly.pdbx_seq_one_letter_code
_entity_poly.pdbx_strand_id
1 'polypeptide(L)'
;MSVLPGEILVRIALFIPSSSDVFSYVDALRSHCDLGPLEQLYEWGNHYRMSDLWPSLTITAAFLDRERHRDVKSMVQMYSTVFVYSLVESEDLKWLREHVDPMAEQEWVLIMYFSQPGSTEFWNTFVNFQIVKLTLKGVTTDMANYLAKFQFLRSLELAGHNLNEESILEFAAASARLTELKLHTSTFVQPTDSMLRNAIAWFRRQPVQSFSCWLWRWGVNDIELKKEFLES
;
A
#
# COMPACT_ATOMS: atom_id res chain seq x y z
N MET A 1 8.83 18.97 39.13
CA MET A 1 8.35 17.64 38.71
C MET A 1 9.12 17.29 37.45
N SER A 2 9.68 16.07 37.35
CA SER A 2 10.43 15.67 36.16
C SER A 2 9.46 15.39 35.02
N VAL A 3 9.47 16.23 33.99
CA VAL A 3 8.70 16.04 32.77
C VAL A 3 9.40 14.94 31.95
N LEU A 4 8.64 13.94 31.48
CA LEU A 4 9.19 12.91 30.59
C LEU A 4 9.67 13.57 29.29
N PRO A 5 10.84 13.19 28.73
CA PRO A 5 11.27 13.68 27.42
C PRO A 5 10.25 13.34 26.33
N GLY A 6 10.02 14.25 25.39
CA GLY A 6 9.02 14.07 24.32
C GLY A 6 9.21 12.79 23.50
N GLU A 7 10.46 12.36 23.28
CA GLU A 7 10.78 11.09 22.61
C GLU A 7 10.20 9.86 23.33
N ILE A 8 10.15 9.89 24.67
CA ILE A 8 9.57 8.82 25.48
C ILE A 8 8.04 8.83 25.33
N LEU A 9 7.42 10.01 25.28
CA LEU A 9 5.98 10.14 25.07
C LEU A 9 5.57 9.59 23.70
N VAL A 10 6.35 9.88 22.66
CA VAL A 10 6.16 9.33 21.30
C VAL A 10 6.27 7.81 21.31
N ARG A 11 7.28 7.25 21.98
CA ARG A 11 7.43 5.79 22.09
C ARG A 11 6.25 5.15 22.81
N ILE A 12 5.75 5.76 23.90
CA ILE A 12 4.55 5.27 24.59
C ILE A 12 3.34 5.32 23.67
N ALA A 13 3.15 6.44 22.96
CA ALA A 13 2.06 6.60 22.01
C ALA A 13 2.08 5.48 20.96
N LEU A 14 3.25 5.15 20.39
CA LEU A 14 3.44 4.06 19.41
C LEU A 14 3.00 2.67 19.89
N PHE A 15 2.85 2.44 21.20
CA PHE A 15 2.31 1.18 21.75
C PHE A 15 0.78 1.20 21.94
N ILE A 16 0.11 2.33 21.70
CA ILE A 16 -1.34 2.47 21.79
C ILE A 16 -1.93 2.18 20.40
N PRO A 17 -2.66 1.07 20.19
CA PRO A 17 -3.13 0.70 18.86
C PRO A 17 -4.32 1.54 18.39
N SER A 18 -5.16 2.00 19.31
CA SER A 18 -6.39 2.72 18.98
C SER A 18 -6.12 4.21 18.82
N SER A 19 -6.66 4.79 17.76
CA SER A 19 -6.63 6.24 17.56
C SER A 19 -7.42 6.98 18.66
N SER A 20 -8.58 6.48 19.10
CA SER A 20 -9.32 7.12 20.21
C SER A 20 -8.47 7.24 21.47
N ASP A 21 -7.72 6.19 21.77
CA ASP A 21 -6.97 6.07 23.01
C ASP A 21 -5.69 6.92 22.95
N VAL A 22 -5.01 6.98 21.80
CA VAL A 22 -3.83 7.85 21.65
C VAL A 22 -4.22 9.31 21.75
N PHE A 23 -5.34 9.72 21.14
CA PHE A 23 -5.78 11.12 21.21
C PHE A 23 -6.26 11.49 22.62
N SER A 24 -6.91 10.57 23.32
CA SER A 24 -7.26 10.75 24.75
C SER A 24 -6.00 10.85 25.64
N TYR A 25 -4.98 10.03 25.36
CA TYR A 25 -3.68 10.08 26.04
C TYR A 25 -2.98 11.42 25.81
N VAL A 26 -2.92 11.89 24.56
CA VAL A 26 -2.29 13.16 24.21
C VAL A 26 -3.04 14.34 24.84
N ASP A 27 -4.38 14.33 24.84
CA ASP A 27 -5.20 15.36 25.49
C ASP A 27 -4.93 15.47 27.00
N ALA A 28 -4.88 14.32 27.68
CA ALA A 28 -4.59 14.26 29.12
C ALA A 28 -3.20 14.83 29.45
N LEU A 29 -2.22 14.59 28.58
CA LEU A 29 -0.85 15.05 28.76
C LEU A 29 -0.63 16.52 28.44
N ARG A 30 -1.47 17.11 27.56
CA ARG A 30 -1.29 18.47 27.02
C ARG A 30 -1.17 19.54 28.10
N SER A 31 -1.87 19.37 29.22
CA SER A 31 -1.83 20.33 30.33
C SER A 31 -0.66 20.12 31.29
N HIS A 32 0.16 19.08 31.10
CA HIS A 32 1.14 18.61 32.10
C HIS A 32 2.57 18.49 31.54
N CYS A 33 2.74 18.40 30.23
CA CYS A 33 4.05 18.25 29.61
C CYS A 33 4.12 18.88 28.21
N ASP A 34 5.35 19.13 27.76
CA ASP A 34 5.63 19.42 26.36
C ASP A 34 5.45 18.14 25.53
N LEU A 35 4.49 18.16 24.61
CA LEU A 35 4.12 17.03 23.77
C LEU A 35 5.09 16.82 22.59
N GLY A 36 5.92 17.81 22.26
CA GLY A 36 6.82 17.75 21.11
C GLY A 36 6.04 17.39 19.81
N PRO A 37 6.45 16.35 19.07
CA PRO A 37 5.75 15.91 17.84
C PRO A 37 4.28 15.53 18.06
N LEU A 38 3.89 15.14 19.28
CA LEU A 38 2.50 14.78 19.58
C LEU A 38 1.56 15.99 19.63
N GLU A 39 2.06 17.22 19.83
CA GLU A 39 1.23 18.43 19.73
C GLU A 39 0.69 18.57 18.30
N GLN A 40 1.55 18.38 17.28
CA GLN A 40 1.14 18.46 15.89
C GLN A 40 0.13 17.36 15.52
N LEU A 41 0.33 16.14 16.04
CA LEU A 41 -0.66 15.06 15.88
C LEU A 41 -2.03 15.46 16.46
N TYR A 42 -2.04 16.04 17.67
CA TYR A 42 -3.26 16.53 18.30
C TYR A 42 -3.94 17.64 17.49
N GLU A 43 -3.16 18.61 17.02
CA GLU A 43 -3.66 19.70 16.17
C GLU A 43 -4.30 19.17 14.88
N TRP A 44 -3.69 18.16 14.26
CA TRP A 44 -4.24 17.49 13.09
C TRP A 44 -5.52 16.72 13.40
N GLY A 45 -5.67 16.15 14.59
CA GLY A 45 -6.91 15.51 15.05
C GLY A 45 -8.14 16.42 15.03
N ASN A 46 -7.93 17.75 15.05
CA ASN A 46 -9.02 18.73 14.90
C ASN A 46 -9.46 18.94 13.44
N HIS A 47 -8.65 18.54 12.48
CA HIS A 47 -8.85 18.81 11.05
C HIS A 47 -9.07 17.56 10.20
N TYR A 48 -8.56 16.41 10.66
CA TYR A 48 -8.61 15.13 9.98
C TYR A 48 -9.25 14.07 10.86
N ARG A 49 -9.66 12.95 10.27
CA ARG A 49 -10.17 11.82 11.07
C ARG A 49 -9.01 11.19 11.82
N MET A 50 -9.19 10.92 13.11
CA MET A 50 -8.15 10.30 13.95
C MET A 50 -7.68 8.94 13.41
N SER A 51 -8.57 8.18 12.76
CA SER A 51 -8.24 6.92 12.09
C SER A 51 -7.29 7.07 10.89
N ASP A 52 -7.26 8.26 10.28
CA ASP A 52 -6.40 8.55 9.13
C ASP A 52 -5.02 9.03 9.61
N LEU A 53 -4.85 9.30 10.91
CA LEU A 53 -3.61 9.77 11.51
C LEU A 53 -2.90 8.70 12.33
N TRP A 54 -3.61 7.68 12.83
CA TRP A 54 -3.04 6.73 13.77
C TRP A 54 -3.68 5.33 13.67
N PRO A 55 -2.90 4.23 13.80
CA PRO A 55 -1.44 4.16 14.03
C PRO A 55 -0.59 4.32 12.78
N SER A 56 -1.23 4.43 11.61
CA SER A 56 -0.57 4.66 10.33
C SER A 56 -1.06 5.98 9.76
N LEU A 57 -0.14 6.76 9.20
CA LEU A 57 -0.47 8.03 8.57
C LEU A 57 -1.07 7.78 7.18
N THR A 58 -2.29 8.24 6.96
CA THR A 58 -2.95 8.24 5.65
C THR A 58 -2.70 9.57 4.95
N ILE A 59 -1.96 9.52 3.85
CA ILE A 59 -1.66 10.65 2.98
C ILE A 59 -2.60 10.62 1.78
N THR A 60 -3.34 11.71 1.61
CA THR A 60 -4.26 11.94 0.48
C THR A 60 -3.87 13.23 -0.24
N ALA A 61 -4.42 13.48 -1.44
CA ALA A 61 -4.20 14.75 -2.13
C ALA A 61 -4.62 15.96 -1.27
N ALA A 62 -5.77 15.87 -0.60
CA ALA A 62 -6.27 16.94 0.29
C ALA A 62 -5.37 17.17 1.52
N PHE A 63 -4.68 16.13 2.00
CA PHE A 63 -3.68 16.27 3.05
C PHE A 63 -2.47 17.05 2.52
N LEU A 64 -1.94 16.65 1.35
CA LEU A 64 -0.79 17.34 0.76
C LEU A 64 -1.11 18.79 0.41
N ASP A 65 -2.26 19.11 -0.16
CA ASP A 65 -2.66 20.48 -0.48
C ASP A 65 -2.60 21.42 0.73
N ARG A 66 -2.89 20.91 1.93
CA ARG A 66 -2.88 21.68 3.18
C ARG A 66 -1.50 21.72 3.83
N GLU A 67 -0.82 20.57 3.86
CA GLU A 67 0.37 20.37 4.68
C GLU A 67 1.69 20.55 3.90
N ARG A 68 1.65 20.65 2.55
CA ARG A 68 2.85 20.81 1.70
C ARG A 68 3.73 22.02 2.07
N HIS A 69 3.16 23.02 2.74
CA HIS A 69 3.85 24.23 3.18
C HIS A 69 4.16 24.29 4.68
N ARG A 70 3.79 23.26 5.45
CA ARG A 70 4.03 23.19 6.90
C ARG A 70 5.25 22.32 7.19
N ASP A 71 5.92 22.58 8.31
CA ASP A 71 6.95 21.67 8.80
C ASP A 71 6.28 20.43 9.40
N VAL A 72 6.06 19.44 8.55
CA VAL A 72 5.45 18.16 8.94
C VAL A 72 6.47 17.03 9.02
N LYS A 73 7.74 17.34 8.76
CA LYS A 73 8.81 16.35 8.60
C LYS A 73 8.99 15.54 9.87
N SER A 74 9.06 16.19 11.02
CA SER A 74 9.25 15.54 12.33
C SER A 74 8.14 14.55 12.64
N MET A 75 6.92 14.85 12.22
CA MET A 75 5.73 14.04 12.47
C MET A 75 5.62 12.87 11.50
N VAL A 76 5.82 13.10 10.19
CA VAL A 76 5.77 12.03 9.17
C VAL A 76 6.84 10.96 9.44
N GLN A 77 8.02 11.37 9.91
CA GLN A 77 9.14 10.45 10.22
C GLN A 77 8.88 9.55 11.44
N MET A 78 7.85 9.81 12.24
CA MET A 78 7.47 8.96 13.37
C MET A 78 6.83 7.63 12.93
N TYR A 79 6.24 7.59 11.73
CA TYR A 79 5.46 6.44 11.28
C TYR A 79 6.35 5.38 10.63
N SER A 80 6.27 4.15 11.14
CA SER A 80 6.84 2.98 10.47
C SER A 80 6.03 2.53 9.25
N THR A 81 4.77 2.94 9.17
CA THR A 81 3.84 2.57 8.11
C THR A 81 3.05 3.77 7.63
N VAL A 82 3.05 4.00 6.32
CA VAL A 82 2.34 5.10 5.67
C VAL A 82 1.38 4.54 4.63
N PHE A 83 0.11 4.94 4.73
CA PHE A 83 -0.92 4.61 3.75
C PHE A 83 -1.07 5.78 2.78
N VAL A 84 -0.98 5.53 1.48
CA VAL A 84 -1.03 6.56 0.45
C VAL A 84 -2.20 6.32 -0.48
N TYR A 85 -3.09 7.30 -0.58
CA TYR A 85 -4.34 7.18 -1.33
C TYR A 85 -4.43 8.19 -2.46
N SER A 86 -4.54 7.67 -3.69
CA SER A 86 -4.89 8.40 -4.91
C SER A 86 -3.98 9.57 -5.27
N LEU A 87 -2.67 9.47 -5.02
CA LEU A 87 -1.69 10.44 -5.48
C LEU A 87 -1.14 10.05 -6.86
N VAL A 88 -1.19 10.97 -7.81
CA VAL A 88 -0.81 10.71 -9.21
C VAL A 88 0.14 11.75 -9.80
N GLU A 89 0.43 12.83 -9.06
CA GLU A 89 1.29 13.90 -9.55
C GLU A 89 2.78 13.66 -9.19
N SER A 90 3.69 14.08 -10.08
CA SER A 90 5.13 13.93 -9.85
C SER A 90 5.62 14.75 -8.65
N GLU A 91 4.98 15.89 -8.37
CA GLU A 91 5.26 16.73 -7.20
C GLU A 91 4.94 16.01 -5.89
N ASP A 92 3.84 15.25 -5.86
CA ASP A 92 3.46 14.45 -4.68
C ASP A 92 4.50 13.36 -4.39
N LEU A 93 4.95 12.66 -5.43
CA LEU A 93 6.00 11.65 -5.28
C LEU A 93 7.31 12.28 -4.80
N LYS A 94 7.66 13.47 -5.31
CA LYS A 94 8.85 14.19 -4.84
C LYS A 94 8.73 14.54 -3.36
N TRP A 95 7.58 15.09 -2.96
CA TRP A 95 7.32 15.43 -1.57
C TRP A 95 7.43 14.21 -0.65
N LEU A 96 6.81 13.08 -1.03
CA LEU A 96 6.87 11.84 -0.26
C LEU A 96 8.30 11.35 -0.08
N ARG A 97 9.11 11.39 -1.14
CA ARG A 97 10.52 10.98 -1.07
C ARG A 97 11.33 11.86 -0.11
N GLU A 98 11.00 13.14 0.00
CA GLU A 98 11.73 14.09 0.84
C GLU A 98 11.33 14.01 2.32
N HIS A 99 10.09 13.62 2.62
CA HIS A 99 9.52 13.71 3.97
C HIS A 99 9.24 12.37 4.65
N VAL A 100 8.90 11.32 3.88
CA VAL A 100 8.66 9.98 4.42
C VAL A 100 9.99 9.28 4.65
N ASP A 101 10.12 8.59 5.80
CA ASP A 101 11.30 7.76 6.07
C ASP A 101 11.49 6.73 4.93
N PRO A 102 12.66 6.67 4.28
CA PRO A 102 12.95 5.67 3.25
C PRO A 102 12.80 4.21 3.70
N MET A 103 12.76 3.94 5.01
CA MET A 103 12.54 2.62 5.60
C MET A 103 11.10 2.37 6.04
N ALA A 104 10.23 3.38 6.02
CA ALA A 104 8.82 3.20 6.33
C ALA A 104 8.15 2.31 5.28
N GLU A 105 7.41 1.30 5.74
CA GLU A 105 6.60 0.46 4.87
C GLU A 105 5.44 1.27 4.31
N GLN A 106 5.18 1.14 3.01
CA GLN A 106 4.13 1.91 2.35
C GLN A 106 3.05 1.02 1.77
N GLU A 107 1.81 1.40 2.04
CA GLU A 107 0.61 0.79 1.47
C GLU A 107 -0.04 1.78 0.52
N TRP A 108 -0.17 1.42 -0.75
CA TRP A 108 -0.64 2.34 -1.78
C TRP A 108 -1.96 1.88 -2.36
N VAL A 109 -2.88 2.82 -2.51
CA VAL A 109 -4.12 2.64 -3.28
C VAL A 109 -4.17 3.72 -4.35
N LEU A 110 -3.96 3.33 -5.61
CA LEU A 110 -4.04 4.22 -6.77
C LEU A 110 -5.32 3.95 -7.55
N ILE A 111 -6.07 5.01 -7.82
CA ILE A 111 -7.24 4.99 -8.69
C ILE A 111 -6.86 5.70 -9.98
N MET A 112 -6.57 4.92 -11.01
CA MET A 112 -6.24 5.41 -12.34
C MET A 112 -7.55 5.67 -13.08
N TYR A 113 -7.81 6.93 -13.41
CA TYR A 113 -8.87 7.26 -14.36
C TYR A 113 -8.38 6.94 -15.77
N PHE A 114 -9.24 6.32 -16.59
CA PHE A 114 -8.93 5.76 -17.92
C PHE A 114 -8.22 6.70 -18.92
N SER A 115 -8.12 8.00 -18.63
CA SER A 115 -7.58 9.02 -19.51
C SER A 115 -6.09 9.33 -19.33
N GLN A 116 -5.40 8.84 -18.30
CA GLN A 116 -3.98 9.15 -18.10
C GLN A 116 -3.18 7.94 -17.63
N PRO A 117 -2.57 7.15 -18.55
CA PRO A 117 -1.50 6.26 -18.14
C PRO A 117 -0.41 7.11 -17.47
N GLY A 118 -0.02 6.72 -16.25
CA GLY A 118 1.10 7.37 -15.57
C GLY A 118 2.31 7.43 -16.51
N SER A 119 3.00 8.56 -16.55
CA SER A 119 4.17 8.73 -17.41
C SER A 119 5.23 7.68 -17.05
N THR A 120 6.11 7.33 -18.00
CA THR A 120 7.25 6.44 -17.72
C THR A 120 8.09 6.96 -16.54
N GLU A 121 8.22 8.28 -16.41
CA GLU A 121 8.89 8.95 -15.30
C GLU A 121 8.18 8.73 -13.96
N PHE A 122 6.85 8.83 -13.93
CA PHE A 122 6.04 8.51 -12.75
C PHE A 122 6.33 7.08 -12.29
N TRP A 123 6.20 6.09 -13.18
CA TRP A 123 6.41 4.69 -12.80
C TRP A 123 7.85 4.41 -12.37
N ASN A 124 8.84 4.96 -13.06
CA ASN A 124 10.24 4.81 -12.67
C ASN A 124 10.54 5.44 -11.31
N THR A 125 9.86 6.51 -10.94
CA THR A 125 9.95 7.13 -9.61
C THR A 125 9.23 6.29 -8.57
N PHE A 126 8.03 5.82 -8.92
CA PHE A 126 7.10 5.10 -8.06
C PHE A 126 7.63 3.74 -7.58
N VAL A 127 8.30 2.98 -8.46
CA VAL A 127 8.85 1.66 -8.08
C VAL A 127 9.99 1.72 -7.06
N ASN A 128 10.54 2.91 -6.77
CA ASN A 128 11.65 3.07 -5.81
C ASN A 128 11.18 3.24 -4.36
N PHE A 129 9.88 3.34 -4.10
CA PHE A 129 9.36 3.40 -2.74
C PHE A 129 9.31 2.00 -2.09
N GLN A 130 9.30 1.95 -0.75
CA GLN A 130 9.15 0.71 0.02
C GLN A 130 7.70 0.24 0.07
N ILE A 131 7.15 -0.03 -1.11
CA ILE A 131 5.76 -0.44 -1.28
C ILE A 131 5.64 -1.91 -0.92
N VAL A 132 4.96 -2.18 0.19
CA VAL A 132 4.68 -3.54 0.69
C VAL A 132 3.30 -4.02 0.27
N LYS A 133 2.33 -3.11 0.12
CA LYS A 133 1.01 -3.41 -0.42
C LYS A 133 0.65 -2.41 -1.52
N LEU A 134 0.17 -2.91 -2.64
CA LEU A 134 -0.22 -2.09 -3.77
C LEU A 134 -1.60 -2.52 -4.28
N THR A 135 -2.54 -1.58 -4.25
CA THR A 135 -3.84 -1.69 -4.89
C THR A 135 -3.89 -0.72 -6.06
N LEU A 136 -4.05 -1.23 -7.28
CA LEU A 136 -4.25 -0.40 -8.47
C LEU A 136 -5.65 -0.65 -9.04
N LYS A 137 -6.45 0.40 -9.16
CA LYS A 137 -7.79 0.37 -9.74
C LYS A 137 -7.81 1.15 -11.05
N GLY A 138 -8.56 0.67 -12.04
CA GLY A 138 -8.69 1.30 -13.36
C GLY A 138 -7.46 1.12 -14.26
N VAL A 139 -6.65 0.08 -14.02
CA VAL A 139 -5.44 -0.18 -14.82
C VAL A 139 -5.82 -0.62 -16.23
N THR A 140 -5.20 0.00 -17.23
CA THR A 140 -5.32 -0.36 -18.66
C THR A 140 -3.98 -0.65 -19.34
N THR A 141 -2.86 -0.39 -18.65
CA THR A 141 -1.50 -0.46 -19.20
C THR A 141 -0.82 -1.76 -18.79
N ASP A 142 0.18 -2.17 -19.57
CA ASP A 142 1.06 -3.29 -19.27
C ASP A 142 1.96 -3.00 -18.05
N MET A 143 1.36 -3.14 -16.87
CA MET A 143 2.01 -3.00 -15.57
C MET A 143 3.10 -4.05 -15.34
N ALA A 144 3.09 -5.16 -16.08
CA ALA A 144 4.04 -6.26 -15.89
C ALA A 144 5.49 -5.78 -15.98
N ASN A 145 5.78 -4.82 -16.86
CA ASN A 145 7.10 -4.21 -17.03
C ASN A 145 7.65 -3.49 -15.78
N TYR A 146 6.76 -3.09 -14.86
CA TYR A 146 7.12 -2.41 -13.62
C TYR A 146 6.99 -3.33 -12.40
N LEU A 147 6.14 -4.37 -12.44
CA LEU A 147 5.94 -5.28 -11.32
C LEU A 147 7.24 -5.88 -10.81
N ALA A 148 8.11 -6.34 -11.71
CA ALA A 148 9.41 -6.91 -11.37
C ALA A 148 10.36 -5.94 -10.63
N LYS A 149 10.10 -4.63 -10.69
CA LYS A 149 10.94 -3.61 -10.03
C LYS A 149 10.56 -3.38 -8.57
N PHE A 150 9.37 -3.79 -8.12
CA PHE A 150 8.98 -3.64 -6.72
C PHE A 150 9.66 -4.70 -5.84
N GLN A 151 10.71 -4.30 -5.12
CA GLN A 151 11.55 -5.20 -4.32
C GLN A 151 10.91 -5.64 -2.99
N PHE A 152 9.90 -4.91 -2.51
CA PHE A 152 9.31 -5.09 -1.18
C PHE A 152 7.86 -5.57 -1.22
N LEU A 153 7.28 -5.76 -2.40
CA LEU A 153 5.87 -6.03 -2.58
C LEU A 153 5.48 -7.41 -2.00
N ARG A 154 4.54 -7.40 -1.05
CA ARG A 154 3.98 -8.59 -0.39
C ARG A 154 2.51 -8.81 -0.79
N SER A 155 1.77 -7.74 -1.04
CA SER A 155 0.36 -7.79 -1.45
C SER A 155 0.11 -6.96 -2.71
N LEU A 156 -0.51 -7.58 -3.70
CA LEU A 156 -0.87 -6.94 -4.97
C LEU A 156 -2.36 -7.15 -5.26
N GLU A 157 -3.10 -6.05 -5.37
CA GLU A 157 -4.48 -6.03 -5.84
C GLU A 157 -4.57 -5.21 -7.13
N LEU A 158 -5.08 -5.82 -8.18
CA LEU A 158 -5.27 -5.18 -9.48
C LEU A 158 -6.74 -5.26 -9.87
N ALA A 159 -7.34 -4.11 -10.19
CA ALA A 159 -8.68 -4.01 -10.74
C ALA A 159 -8.67 -3.21 -12.04
N GLY A 160 -9.19 -3.78 -13.13
CA GLY A 160 -9.12 -3.13 -14.43
C GLY A 160 -9.81 -3.88 -15.57
N HIS A 161 -9.66 -3.32 -16.78
CA HIS A 161 -10.09 -3.96 -18.02
C HIS A 161 -8.86 -4.57 -18.70
N ASN A 162 -9.02 -5.78 -19.25
CA ASN A 162 -7.97 -6.47 -20.02
C ASN A 162 -6.63 -6.55 -19.28
N LEU A 163 -6.66 -6.95 -18.00
CA LEU A 163 -5.43 -7.26 -17.29
C LEU A 163 -4.72 -8.39 -18.04
N ASN A 164 -3.39 -8.34 -18.12
CA ASN A 164 -2.61 -9.47 -18.64
C ASN A 164 -2.34 -10.43 -17.47
N GLU A 165 -3.33 -11.26 -17.11
CA GLU A 165 -3.23 -12.12 -15.94
C GLU A 165 -2.08 -13.14 -16.04
N GLU A 166 -1.73 -13.56 -17.25
CA GLU A 166 -0.60 -14.48 -17.48
C GLU A 166 0.72 -13.86 -17.04
N SER A 167 1.05 -12.65 -17.51
CA SER A 167 2.28 -11.95 -17.10
C SER A 167 2.28 -11.56 -15.62
N ILE A 168 1.10 -11.29 -15.03
CA ILE A 168 0.99 -11.02 -13.59
C ILE A 168 1.27 -12.29 -12.77
N LEU A 169 0.77 -13.44 -13.20
CA LEU A 169 1.03 -14.72 -12.55
C LEU A 169 2.48 -15.18 -12.76
N GLU A 170 3.07 -14.92 -13.93
CA GLU A 170 4.49 -15.15 -14.17
C GLU A 170 5.35 -14.34 -13.18
N PHE A 171 5.02 -13.06 -12.98
CA PHE A 171 5.65 -12.23 -11.95
C PHE A 171 5.46 -12.83 -10.55
N ALA A 172 4.25 -13.27 -10.20
CA ALA A 172 3.98 -13.88 -8.90
C ALA A 172 4.85 -15.13 -8.66
N ALA A 173 4.96 -16.01 -9.64
CA ALA A 173 5.81 -17.20 -9.60
C ALA A 173 7.31 -16.86 -9.41
N ALA A 174 7.76 -15.77 -10.05
CA ALA A 174 9.13 -15.29 -9.94
C ALA A 174 9.40 -14.57 -8.60
N SER A 175 8.38 -13.97 -7.99
CA SER A 175 8.52 -13.17 -6.76
C SER A 175 8.98 -14.00 -5.56
N ALA A 176 9.89 -13.40 -4.78
CA ALA A 176 10.40 -13.98 -3.55
C ALA A 176 9.61 -13.55 -2.30
N ARG A 177 8.67 -12.61 -2.43
CA ARG A 177 8.01 -11.95 -1.29
C ARG A 177 6.50 -11.81 -1.40
N LEU A 178 5.95 -11.95 -2.61
CA LEU A 178 4.51 -11.84 -2.83
C LEU A 178 3.80 -13.01 -2.12
N THR A 179 2.90 -12.68 -1.20
CA THR A 179 2.08 -13.65 -0.45
C THR A 179 0.59 -13.45 -0.67
N GLU A 180 0.19 -12.31 -1.24
CA GLU A 180 -1.20 -12.00 -1.56
C GLU A 180 -1.33 -11.48 -2.98
N LEU A 181 -2.27 -12.04 -3.74
CA LEU A 181 -2.60 -11.59 -5.10
C LEU A 181 -4.12 -11.59 -5.30
N LYS A 182 -4.66 -10.46 -5.74
CA LYS A 182 -6.08 -10.31 -6.06
C LYS A 182 -6.24 -9.65 -7.43
N LEU A 183 -6.94 -10.33 -8.32
CA LEU A 183 -7.21 -9.88 -9.68
C LEU A 183 -8.72 -9.69 -9.87
N HIS A 184 -9.12 -8.44 -10.07
CA HIS A 184 -10.48 -8.01 -10.31
C HIS A 184 -10.62 -7.56 -11.77
N THR A 185 -10.80 -8.52 -12.66
CA THR A 185 -11.13 -8.24 -14.06
C THR A 185 -12.63 -7.98 -14.23
N SER A 186 -12.97 -7.21 -15.25
CA SER A 186 -14.34 -6.88 -15.66
C SER A 186 -14.91 -7.83 -16.71
N THR A 187 -14.07 -8.69 -17.30
CA THR A 187 -14.43 -9.64 -18.34
C THR A 187 -14.17 -11.07 -17.87
N PHE A 188 -14.90 -12.03 -18.43
CA PHE A 188 -14.62 -13.44 -18.15
C PHE A 188 -13.29 -13.84 -18.76
N VAL A 189 -12.45 -14.49 -17.95
CA VAL A 189 -11.15 -15.01 -18.38
C VAL A 189 -11.19 -16.52 -18.25
N GLN A 190 -10.81 -17.21 -19.32
CA GLN A 190 -10.55 -18.64 -19.26
C GLN A 190 -9.08 -18.85 -18.90
N PRO A 191 -8.76 -19.43 -17.74
CA PRO A 191 -7.36 -19.65 -17.35
C PRO A 191 -6.66 -20.55 -18.36
N THR A 192 -5.46 -20.17 -18.79
CA THR A 192 -4.61 -21.00 -19.64
C THR A 192 -3.74 -21.94 -18.80
N ASP A 193 -3.20 -23.00 -19.40
CA ASP A 193 -2.25 -23.89 -18.72
C ASP A 193 -1.02 -23.15 -18.18
N SER A 194 -0.59 -22.10 -18.87
CA SER A 194 0.54 -21.26 -18.46
C SER A 194 0.21 -20.51 -17.17
N MET A 195 -0.96 -19.88 -17.12
CA MET A 195 -1.47 -19.20 -15.92
C MET A 195 -1.54 -20.14 -14.72
N LEU A 196 -2.12 -21.33 -14.90
CA LEU A 196 -2.25 -22.31 -13.82
C LEU A 196 -0.89 -22.82 -13.34
N ARG A 197 0.04 -23.12 -14.25
CA ARG A 197 1.40 -23.53 -13.89
C ARG A 197 2.14 -22.45 -13.10
N ASN A 198 2.04 -21.20 -13.52
CA ASN A 198 2.64 -20.08 -12.79
C ASN A 198 2.03 -19.91 -11.40
N ALA A 199 0.70 -20.01 -11.28
CA ALA A 199 0.03 -19.92 -9.99
C ALA A 199 0.43 -21.08 -9.04
N ILE A 200 0.45 -22.32 -9.52
CA ILE A 200 0.90 -23.49 -8.74
C ILE A 200 2.38 -23.33 -8.33
N ALA A 201 3.24 -22.87 -9.24
CA ALA A 201 4.65 -22.62 -8.93
C ALA A 201 4.82 -21.57 -7.82
N TRP A 202 4.00 -20.50 -7.86
CA TRP A 202 3.96 -19.51 -6.79
C TRP A 202 3.50 -20.11 -5.46
N PHE A 203 2.38 -20.86 -5.44
CA PHE A 203 1.84 -21.49 -4.24
C PHE A 203 2.83 -22.45 -3.57
N ARG A 204 3.61 -23.18 -4.37
CA ARG A 204 4.64 -24.09 -3.87
C ARG A 204 5.86 -23.37 -3.30
N ARG A 205 6.17 -22.18 -3.80
CA ARG A 205 7.39 -21.43 -3.45
C ARG A 205 7.18 -20.46 -2.30
N GLN A 206 5.98 -19.89 -2.16
CA GLN A 206 5.66 -18.86 -1.18
C GLN A 206 4.55 -19.30 -0.24
N PRO A 207 4.55 -18.86 1.03
CA PRO A 207 3.44 -19.08 1.94
C PRO A 207 2.27 -18.16 1.57
N VAL A 208 1.55 -18.52 0.50
CA VAL A 208 0.43 -17.71 0.00
C VAL A 208 -0.68 -17.62 1.03
N GLN A 209 -1.02 -16.40 1.41
CA GLN A 209 -2.03 -16.09 2.42
C GLN A 209 -3.39 -15.81 1.79
N SER A 210 -3.39 -15.23 0.59
CA SER A 210 -4.60 -14.89 -0.13
C SER A 210 -4.37 -14.93 -1.63
N PHE A 211 -5.21 -15.67 -2.35
CA PHE A 211 -5.28 -15.62 -3.80
C PHE A 211 -6.74 -15.48 -4.23
N SER A 212 -7.03 -14.55 -5.14
CA SER A 212 -8.35 -14.46 -5.74
C SER A 212 -8.28 -13.95 -7.18
N CYS A 213 -9.05 -14.57 -8.06
CA CYS A 213 -9.28 -14.11 -9.42
C CYS A 213 -10.77 -14.07 -9.70
N TRP A 214 -11.27 -12.88 -9.98
CA TRP A 214 -12.68 -12.68 -10.27
C TRP A 214 -12.97 -13.07 -11.71
N LEU A 215 -14.16 -13.62 -11.96
CA LEU A 215 -14.64 -13.97 -13.30
C LEU A 215 -13.78 -15.00 -14.06
N TRP A 216 -12.96 -15.79 -13.37
CA TRP A 216 -12.37 -16.98 -13.97
C TRP A 216 -13.46 -18.00 -14.30
N ARG A 217 -13.49 -18.44 -15.56
CA ARG A 217 -14.40 -19.49 -16.04
C ARG A 217 -13.60 -20.66 -16.56
N TRP A 218 -13.73 -21.79 -15.88
CA TRP A 218 -13.11 -23.04 -16.29
C TRP A 218 -13.72 -23.55 -17.60
N GLY A 219 -12.87 -23.89 -18.57
CA GLY A 219 -13.27 -24.65 -19.74
C GLY A 219 -13.61 -26.11 -19.40
N VAL A 220 -14.21 -26.82 -20.37
CA VAL A 220 -14.64 -28.22 -20.20
C VAL A 220 -13.45 -29.21 -20.21
N ASN A 221 -12.29 -28.79 -20.75
CA ASN A 221 -11.21 -29.71 -21.12
C ASN A 221 -10.02 -29.77 -20.14
N ASP A 222 -9.95 -28.88 -19.15
CA ASP A 222 -8.80 -28.79 -18.23
C ASP A 222 -9.14 -29.39 -16.87
N ILE A 223 -9.14 -30.72 -16.77
CA ILE A 223 -9.55 -31.42 -15.54
C ILE A 223 -8.38 -31.62 -14.57
N GLU A 224 -7.22 -32.09 -15.05
CA GLU A 224 -6.11 -32.47 -14.18
C GLU A 224 -5.39 -31.26 -13.56
N LEU A 225 -4.96 -30.30 -14.38
CA LEU A 225 -4.24 -29.11 -13.91
C LEU A 225 -5.14 -28.21 -13.04
N LYS A 226 -6.43 -28.16 -13.36
CA LYS A 226 -7.44 -27.50 -12.52
C LYS A 226 -7.56 -28.19 -11.16
N LYS A 227 -7.56 -29.53 -11.12
CA LYS A 227 -7.62 -30.26 -9.86
C LYS A 227 -6.39 -29.96 -9.00
N GLU A 228 -5.19 -30.04 -9.59
CA GLU A 228 -3.94 -29.70 -8.91
C GLU A 228 -3.97 -28.27 -8.35
N PHE A 229 -4.45 -27.31 -9.15
CA PHE A 229 -4.58 -25.92 -8.75
C PHE A 229 -5.55 -25.73 -7.57
N LEU A 230 -6.67 -26.45 -7.52
CA LEU A 230 -7.65 -26.35 -6.44
C LEU A 230 -7.20 -27.08 -5.15
N GLU A 231 -6.23 -27.98 -5.25
CA GLU A 231 -5.67 -28.73 -4.12
C GLU A 231 -4.38 -28.10 -3.56
N SER A 232 -3.79 -27.13 -4.27
CA SER A 232 -2.58 -26.41 -3.88
C SER A 232 -2.89 -25.23 -2.97
#